data_AF-A0A1H1KUX1-F1
#
_entry.id   AF-A0A1H1KUX1-F1
#
_cell.length_a   1.000
_cell.length_b   1.000
_cell.length_c   1.000
_cell.angle_alpha   90.00
_cell.angle_beta   90.00
_cell.angle_gamma   90.00
#
_symmetry.space_group_name_H-M   'P 1'
#
loop_
_entity.id
_entity.type
_entity.pdbx_description
1 polymer ?
#
loop_
_entity_poly.entity_id
_entity_poly.type
_entity_poly.pdbx_seq_one_letter_code
_entity_poly.pdbx_strand_id
1 'polypeptide(L)'
;MKKQLLLLSFACFLFAGSQFSFAQSKMEKQKVAIENADSSVKKNAEKVINLLKRHTKLDEKQKTKIYDIFVAVDKKMKAIETIENTEERQAKQSKMQVYINSKLQQVLSPEQYKVYIEKQAY
;
A
#
# COMPACT_ATOMS: atom_id res chain seq x y z
N MET A 1 -55.05 -12.33 2.03
CA MET A 1 -53.71 -12.32 1.39
C MET A 1 -53.19 -10.87 1.43
N LYS A 2 -52.07 -10.55 2.13
CA LYS A 2 -51.30 -9.26 2.08
C LYS A 2 -50.39 -8.99 3.32
N LYS A 3 -49.82 -9.99 4.01
CA LYS A 3 -48.97 -9.73 5.20
C LYS A 3 -47.59 -10.38 5.21
N GLN A 4 -47.17 -11.05 4.12
CA GLN A 4 -45.88 -11.78 4.11
C GLN A 4 -44.79 -11.15 3.24
N LEU A 5 -45.03 -9.97 2.63
CA LEU A 5 -44.05 -9.34 1.74
C LEU A 5 -43.08 -8.36 2.43
N LEU A 6 -43.29 -8.02 3.71
CA LEU A 6 -42.51 -6.98 4.41
C LEU A 6 -41.31 -7.50 5.20
N LEU A 7 -41.17 -8.82 5.36
CA LEU A 7 -40.09 -9.42 6.17
C LEU A 7 -38.83 -9.80 5.36
N LEU A 8 -38.89 -9.75 4.03
CA LEU A 8 -37.76 -10.17 3.18
C LEU A 8 -36.75 -9.06 2.88
N SER A 9 -37.07 -7.78 3.13
CA SER A 9 -36.17 -6.66 2.85
C SER A 9 -35.19 -6.33 3.98
N PHE A 10 -35.48 -6.75 5.22
CA PHE A 10 -34.61 -6.48 6.37
C PHE A 10 -33.42 -7.46 6.49
N ALA A 11 -33.55 -8.68 5.94
CA ALA A 11 -32.48 -9.69 5.99
C ALA A 11 -31.29 -9.33 5.08
N CYS A 12 -31.52 -8.61 3.97
CA CYS A 12 -30.44 -8.22 3.04
C CYS A 12 -29.52 -7.13 3.61
N PHE A 13 -29.97 -6.33 4.58
CA PHE A 13 -29.14 -5.31 5.22
C PHE A 13 -28.20 -5.87 6.29
N LEU A 14 -28.54 -7.01 6.91
CA LEU A 14 -27.69 -7.63 7.94
C LEU A 14 -26.47 -8.34 7.35
N PHE A 15 -26.55 -8.82 6.10
CA PHE A 15 -25.40 -9.46 5.44
C PHE A 15 -24.40 -8.43 4.88
N ALA A 16 -24.89 -7.28 4.40
CA ALA A 16 -24.05 -6.20 3.86
C ALA A 16 -23.22 -5.46 4.94
N GLY A 17 -23.68 -5.45 6.20
CA GLY A 17 -22.96 -4.81 7.31
C GLY A 17 -21.65 -5.51 7.72
N SER A 18 -21.55 -6.82 7.45
CA SER A 18 -20.37 -7.61 7.85
C SER A 18 -19.11 -7.26 7.05
N GLN A 19 -19.23 -6.93 5.76
CA GLN A 19 -18.07 -6.61 4.91
C GLN A 19 -17.45 -5.24 5.26
N PHE A 20 -18.24 -4.30 5.78
CA PHE A 20 -17.76 -2.97 6.16
C PHE A 20 -16.86 -3.03 7.41
N SER A 21 -17.22 -3.82 8.43
CA SER A 21 -16.41 -4.00 9.65
C SER A 21 -15.06 -4.67 9.37
N PHE A 22 -14.99 -5.60 8.40
CA PHE A 22 -13.72 -6.20 7.98
C PHE A 22 -12.81 -5.23 7.21
N ALA A 23 -13.37 -4.32 6.42
CA ALA A 23 -12.58 -3.29 5.74
C ALA A 23 -12.02 -2.25 6.73
N GLN A 24 -12.83 -1.86 7.72
CA GLN A 24 -12.43 -0.91 8.76
C GLN A 24 -11.36 -1.49 9.69
N SER A 25 -11.52 -2.73 10.16
CA SER A 25 -10.51 -3.39 11.01
C SER A 25 -9.17 -3.62 10.29
N LYS A 26 -9.19 -3.81 8.96
CA LYS A 26 -7.95 -3.83 8.16
C LYS A 26 -7.28 -2.46 8.11
N MET A 27 -8.05 -1.38 7.88
CA MET A 27 -7.50 -0.01 7.89
C MET A 27 -6.97 0.40 9.25
N GLU A 28 -7.60 -0.04 10.34
CA GLU A 28 -7.17 0.30 11.70
C GLU A 28 -5.87 -0.43 12.08
N LYS A 29 -5.78 -1.74 11.80
CA LYS A 29 -4.52 -2.49 11.96
C LYS A 29 -3.40 -1.93 11.09
N GLN A 30 -3.74 -1.46 9.90
CA GLN A 30 -2.81 -0.85 8.96
C GLN A 30 -2.31 0.51 9.48
N LYS A 31 -3.19 1.33 10.06
CA LYS A 31 -2.80 2.60 10.68
C LYS A 31 -1.83 2.39 11.84
N VAL A 32 -2.08 1.39 12.70
CA VAL A 32 -1.17 0.99 13.78
C VAL A 32 0.17 0.50 13.24
N ALA A 33 0.18 -0.27 12.15
CA ALA A 33 1.44 -0.73 11.52
C ALA A 33 2.26 0.43 10.94
N ILE A 34 1.61 1.47 10.40
CA ILE A 34 2.28 2.68 9.90
C ILE A 34 2.84 3.51 11.06
N GLU A 35 2.10 3.64 12.16
CA GLU A 35 2.55 4.39 13.33
C GLU A 35 3.77 3.75 14.02
N ASN A 36 3.87 2.42 13.99
CA ASN A 36 5.00 1.66 14.55
C ASN A 36 6.11 1.37 13.52
N ALA A 37 5.96 1.82 12.27
CA ALA A 37 6.97 1.60 11.24
C ALA A 37 8.24 2.41 11.55
N ASP A 38 9.39 1.84 11.20
CA ASP A 38 10.68 2.50 11.33
C ASP A 38 10.66 3.88 10.64
N SER A 39 11.33 4.86 11.25
CA SER A 39 11.51 6.21 10.70
C SER A 39 11.98 6.21 9.24
N SER A 40 12.79 5.22 8.84
CA SER A 40 13.29 5.04 7.48
C SER A 40 12.20 4.65 6.48
N VAL A 41 11.25 3.79 6.88
CA VAL A 41 10.08 3.40 6.08
C VAL A 41 9.22 4.61 5.79
N LYS A 42 8.89 5.37 6.83
CA LYS A 42 8.06 6.56 6.72
C LYS A 42 8.70 7.59 5.79
N LYS A 43 10.00 7.85 5.96
CA LYS A 43 10.76 8.78 5.11
C LYS A 43 10.75 8.37 3.64
N ASN A 44 10.91 7.08 3.33
CA ASN A 44 10.93 6.60 1.95
C ASN A 44 9.55 6.66 1.28
N ALA A 45 8.49 6.28 2.00
CA ALA A 45 7.12 6.46 1.53
C ALA A 45 6.78 7.95 1.31
N GLU A 46 7.16 8.82 2.25
CA GLU A 46 6.96 10.26 2.14
C GLU A 46 7.72 10.88 0.96
N LYS A 47 8.91 10.39 0.60
CA LYS A 47 9.60 10.83 -0.63
C LYS A 47 8.74 10.63 -1.87
N VAL A 48 8.14 9.44 -2.03
CA VAL A 48 7.26 9.14 -3.17
C VAL A 48 6.00 9.98 -3.12
N ILE A 49 5.35 10.07 -1.94
CA ILE A 49 4.14 10.87 -1.76
C ILE A 49 4.40 12.35 -2.07
N ASN A 50 5.51 12.92 -1.59
CA ASN A 50 5.87 14.33 -1.79
C ASN A 50 6.34 14.62 -3.22
N LEU A 51 6.97 13.66 -3.89
CA LEU A 51 7.26 13.74 -5.32
C LEU A 51 5.94 13.86 -6.09
N LEU A 52 4.99 12.95 -5.83
CA LEU A 52 3.73 12.92 -6.56
C LEU A 52 2.81 14.08 -6.21
N LYS A 53 2.74 14.50 -4.93
CA LYS A 53 1.91 15.63 -4.45
C LYS A 53 2.15 16.92 -5.22
N ARG A 54 3.37 17.14 -5.73
CA ARG A 54 3.75 18.35 -6.49
C ARG A 54 3.25 18.35 -7.94
N HIS A 55 2.85 17.20 -8.46
CA HIS A 55 2.55 17.01 -9.88
C HIS A 55 1.17 16.39 -10.13
N THR A 56 0.68 15.60 -9.19
CA THR A 56 -0.56 14.85 -9.28
C THR A 56 -1.20 14.72 -7.90
N LYS A 57 -2.53 14.63 -7.84
CA LYS A 57 -3.22 14.42 -6.57
C LYS A 57 -3.27 12.92 -6.28
N LEU A 58 -2.70 12.50 -5.15
CA LEU A 58 -2.91 11.17 -4.59
C LEU A 58 -4.12 11.19 -3.67
N ASP A 59 -4.99 10.20 -3.80
CA ASP A 59 -6.02 9.97 -2.79
C ASP A 59 -5.45 9.31 -1.52
N GLU A 60 -6.22 9.32 -0.43
CA GLU A 60 -5.78 8.75 0.85
C GLU A 60 -5.54 7.24 0.78
N LYS A 61 -6.32 6.50 -0.01
CA LYS A 61 -6.13 5.05 -0.17
C LYS A 61 -4.81 4.75 -0.89
N GLN A 62 -4.43 5.55 -1.88
CA GLN A 62 -3.15 5.43 -2.58
C GLN A 62 -1.99 5.73 -1.64
N LYS A 63 -2.06 6.81 -0.84
CA LYS A 63 -1.03 7.13 0.16
C LYS A 63 -0.84 5.98 1.15
N THR A 64 -1.94 5.45 1.68
CA THR A 64 -1.92 4.32 2.61
C THR A 64 -1.30 3.07 1.98
N LYS A 65 -1.65 2.74 0.73
CA LYS A 65 -1.00 1.64 -0.02
C LYS A 65 0.49 1.88 -0.30
N ILE A 66 0.91 3.12 -0.54
CA ILE A 66 2.33 3.46 -0.70
C ILE A 66 3.09 3.16 0.60
N TYR A 67 2.55 3.53 1.76
CA TYR A 67 3.16 3.16 3.04
C TYR A 67 3.29 1.64 3.21
N ASP A 68 2.26 0.86 2.91
CA ASP A 68 2.33 -0.61 2.99
C ASP A 68 3.44 -1.19 2.12
N ILE A 69 3.61 -0.64 0.90
CA ILE A 69 4.67 -1.08 0.00
C ILE A 69 6.02 -0.91 0.69
N PHE A 70 6.28 0.24 1.30
CA PHE A 70 7.55 0.51 1.95
C PHE A 70 7.75 -0.26 3.26
N VAL A 71 6.68 -0.57 4.01
CA VAL A 71 6.74 -1.52 5.14
C VAL A 71 7.17 -2.91 4.64
N ALA A 72 6.59 -3.38 3.54
CA ALA A 72 6.94 -4.68 2.96
C ALA A 72 8.36 -4.70 2.37
N VAL A 73 8.81 -3.59 1.78
CA VAL A 73 10.18 -3.40 1.27
C VAL A 73 11.18 -3.45 2.40
N ASP A 74 10.95 -2.74 3.51
CA ASP A 74 11.86 -2.75 4.67
C ASP A 74 12.02 -4.16 5.24
N LYS A 75 10.91 -4.89 5.42
CA LYS A 75 10.97 -6.30 5.85
C LYS A 75 11.81 -7.15 4.90
N LYS A 76 11.68 -6.95 3.58
CA LYS A 76 12.48 -7.67 2.58
C LYS A 76 13.95 -7.24 2.59
N MET A 77 14.23 -5.96 2.75
CA MET A 77 15.60 -5.43 2.83
C MET A 77 16.32 -5.97 4.05
N LYS A 78 15.69 -5.96 5.23
CA LYS A 78 16.22 -6.59 6.45
C LYS A 78 16.54 -8.07 6.24
N ALA A 79 15.66 -8.81 5.56
CA ALA A 79 15.93 -10.22 5.23
C ALA A 79 17.04 -10.42 4.19
N ILE A 80 17.29 -9.43 3.32
CA ILE A 80 18.41 -9.46 2.37
C ILE A 80 19.72 -9.12 3.09
N GLU A 81 19.69 -8.22 4.07
CA GLU A 81 20.86 -7.84 4.88
C GLU A 81 21.40 -9.01 5.71
N THR A 82 20.55 -9.96 6.11
CA THR A 82 20.97 -11.19 6.80
C THR A 82 21.66 -12.22 5.90
N ILE A 83 21.76 -11.98 4.58
CA ILE A 83 22.45 -12.88 3.66
C ILE A 83 23.96 -12.68 3.77
N GLU A 84 24.68 -13.76 4.10
CA GLU A 84 26.14 -13.75 4.26
C GLU A 84 26.87 -13.64 2.91
N ASN A 85 26.38 -14.35 1.89
CA ASN A 85 26.96 -14.29 0.55
C ASN A 85 26.75 -12.89 -0.06
N THR A 86 27.86 -12.19 -0.29
CA THR A 86 27.83 -10.79 -0.75
C THR A 86 27.26 -10.67 -2.16
N GLU A 87 27.59 -11.59 -3.07
CA GLU A 87 27.08 -11.55 -4.45
C GLU A 87 25.56 -11.80 -4.48
N GLU A 88 25.09 -12.79 -3.73
CA GLU A 88 23.66 -13.07 -3.61
C GLU A 88 22.91 -11.88 -2.99
N ARG A 89 23.47 -11.27 -1.93
CA ARG A 89 22.91 -10.08 -1.30
C ARG A 89 22.79 -8.94 -2.30
N GLN A 90 23.87 -8.62 -3.02
CA GLN A 90 23.86 -7.56 -4.04
C GLN A 90 22.86 -7.84 -5.16
N ALA A 91 22.78 -9.09 -5.63
CA ALA A 91 21.85 -9.50 -6.67
C ALA A 91 20.37 -9.38 -6.23
N LYS A 92 20.06 -9.55 -4.94
CA LYS A 92 18.71 -9.31 -4.41
C LYS A 92 18.43 -7.84 -4.15
N GLN A 93 19.43 -7.08 -3.68
CA GLN A 93 19.32 -5.63 -3.49
C GLN A 93 19.03 -4.92 -4.82
N SER A 94 19.73 -5.28 -5.91
CA SER A 94 19.53 -4.68 -7.23
C SER A 94 18.12 -4.90 -7.79
N LYS A 95 17.47 -6.03 -7.42
CA LYS A 95 16.10 -6.34 -7.82
C LYS A 95 15.04 -5.59 -6.99
N MET A 96 15.41 -4.96 -5.88
CA MET A 96 14.45 -4.27 -5.01
C MET A 96 13.80 -3.09 -5.71
N GLN A 97 14.54 -2.35 -6.54
CA GLN A 97 13.98 -1.22 -7.27
C GLN A 97 12.91 -1.68 -8.28
N VAL A 98 13.15 -2.79 -8.97
CA VAL A 98 12.17 -3.40 -9.89
C VAL A 98 10.91 -3.81 -9.14
N TYR A 99 11.06 -4.41 -7.95
CA TYR A 99 9.93 -4.77 -7.10
C TYR A 99 9.13 -3.54 -6.66
N ILE A 100 9.79 -2.47 -6.18
CA ILE A 100 9.13 -1.22 -5.79
C ILE A 100 8.33 -0.63 -6.94
N ASN A 101 8.97 -0.52 -8.12
CA ASN A 101 8.34 0.04 -9.32
C ASN A 101 7.09 -0.76 -9.73
N SER A 102 7.20 -2.10 -9.75
CA SER A 102 6.08 -2.99 -10.03
C SER A 102 4.93 -2.80 -9.04
N LYS A 103 5.20 -2.63 -7.74
CA LYS A 103 4.15 -2.40 -6.74
C LYS A 103 3.52 -1.03 -6.85
N LEU A 104 4.29 0.02 -7.13
CA LEU A 104 3.76 1.37 -7.31
C LEU A 104 2.89 1.46 -8.57
N GLN A 105 3.26 0.79 -9.65
CA GLN A 105 2.44 0.74 -10.88
C GLN A 105 1.03 0.16 -10.64
N GLN A 106 0.86 -0.73 -9.67
CA GLN A 106 -0.44 -1.30 -9.32
C GLN A 106 -1.33 -0.36 -8.47
N VAL A 107 -0.74 0.67 -7.87
CA VAL A 107 -1.41 1.60 -6.95
C VAL A 107 -1.69 2.94 -7.63
N LEU A 108 -0.78 3.37 -8.50
CA LEU A 108 -0.84 4.63 -9.20
C LEU A 108 -1.61 4.51 -10.52
N SER A 109 -2.21 5.60 -10.97
CA SER A 109 -2.69 5.68 -12.35
C SER A 109 -1.50 5.65 -13.33
N PRO A 110 -1.72 5.34 -14.62
CA PRO A 110 -0.66 5.38 -15.62
C PRO A 110 0.08 6.72 -15.67
N GLU A 111 -0.63 7.84 -15.53
CA GLU A 111 -0.07 9.20 -15.55
C GLU A 111 0.75 9.47 -14.29
N GLN A 112 0.24 9.10 -13.12
CA GLN A 112 0.96 9.23 -11.86
C GLN A 112 2.24 8.38 -11.85
N TYR A 113 2.16 7.16 -12.38
CA TYR A 113 3.31 6.27 -12.48
C TYR A 113 4.35 6.80 -13.48
N LYS A 114 3.92 7.36 -14.61
CA LYS A 114 4.81 8.04 -15.56
C LYS A 114 5.58 9.17 -14.89
N VAL A 115 4.89 10.05 -14.15
CA VAL A 115 5.52 11.14 -13.38
C VAL A 115 6.52 10.59 -12.36
N TYR A 116 6.15 9.52 -11.65
CA TYR A 116 7.06 8.87 -10.70
C TYR A 116 8.37 8.42 -11.37
N ILE A 117 8.29 7.69 -12.48
CA ILE A 117 9.47 7.17 -13.20
C ILE A 117 10.34 8.32 -13.76
N GLU A 118 9.71 9.33 -14.38
CA GLU A 118 10.44 10.48 -14.95
C GLU A 118 11.20 11.29 -13.90
N LYS A 119 10.67 11.38 -12.68
CA LYS A 119 11.27 12.16 -11.59
C LYS A 119 12.15 11.36 -10.65
N GLN A 120 12.18 10.03 -10.79
CA GLN A 120 13.08 9.16 -10.03
C GLN A 120 14.50 9.12 -10.62
N ALA A 121 14.65 9.51 -11.90
CA ALA A 121 15.91 9.49 -12.64
C ALA A 121 16.85 10.68 -12.36
N TYR A 122 16.51 11.55 -11.40
CA TYR A 122 17.29 12.72 -10.95
C TYR A 122 17.43 12.69 -9.42
#